data_AF-A0A8T1W466-F1
#
_entry.id   AF-A0A8T1W466-F1
#
_cell.length_a   1.000
_cell.length_b   1.000
_cell.length_c   1.000
_cell.angle_alpha   90.00
_cell.angle_beta   90.00
_cell.angle_gamma   90.00
#
_symmetry.space_group_name_H-M   'P 1'
#
loop_
_entity.id
_entity.type
_entity.pdbx_description
1 polymer ?
#
loop_
_entity_poly.entity_id
_entity_poly.type
_entity_poly.pdbx_seq_one_letter_code
_entity_poly.pdbx_strand_id
1 'polypeptide(L)'
;MTAGPHCNQFAIQCPAYRDNACCSWQQNQAMAENFKLLANVFAKNSAGGCDACAANLMNLWCGLVCSPEQDKFMQMARAWPSTNYRPDPMTGKEKVKVLELNVGLDKDFTCSLFDSCKNTAMASMAAAMKSSLGFLNYQMQVGAVGHGEFITLHFNASAEESFDHHVLKCSNYSEVTDIRETLPTQAQLLESIASKSAEDKQCPCGACRATCETHTSGGSHIHIVDDPISVFSGFNTKLVAATYGLLVIFVFFWRRWKDQ
;
A
#
# COMPACT_ATOMS: atom_id res chain seq x y z
N MET A 1 -5.27 23.07 -17.22
CA MET A 1 -4.56 22.62 -18.44
C MET A 1 -5.08 21.23 -18.71
N THR A 2 -5.77 20.98 -19.82
CA THR A 2 -6.34 19.64 -20.06
C THR A 2 -5.20 18.64 -20.23
N ALA A 3 -5.28 17.49 -19.56
CA ALA A 3 -4.41 16.34 -19.78
C ALA A 3 -4.74 15.69 -21.14
N GLY A 4 -4.63 16.47 -22.21
CA GLY A 4 -4.90 16.04 -23.56
C GLY A 4 -3.71 15.24 -24.12
N PRO A 5 -3.97 14.27 -25.01
CA PRO A 5 -2.90 13.56 -25.70
C PRO A 5 -2.11 14.54 -26.56
N HIS A 6 -0.85 14.82 -26.21
CA HIS A 6 0.02 15.63 -27.06
C HIS A 6 0.17 14.93 -28.42
N CYS A 7 -0.33 15.55 -29.49
CA CYS A 7 -0.31 15.02 -30.86
C CYS A 7 -0.88 13.60 -31.05
N ASN A 8 -1.84 13.14 -30.22
CA ASN A 8 -2.32 11.75 -30.21
C ASN A 8 -1.24 10.68 -29.98
N GLN A 9 -0.06 11.08 -29.48
CA GLN A 9 1.07 10.16 -29.31
C GLN A 9 1.00 9.35 -28.01
N PHE A 10 0.24 9.81 -27.01
CA PHE A 10 0.18 9.19 -25.69
C PHE A 10 -1.26 9.04 -25.20
N ALA A 11 -1.59 7.85 -24.69
CA ALA A 11 -2.87 7.61 -24.03
C ALA A 11 -2.92 8.36 -22.69
N ILE A 12 -4.09 8.91 -22.35
CA ILE A 12 -4.37 9.48 -21.04
C ILE A 12 -4.30 8.34 -20.02
N GLN A 13 -3.43 8.46 -19.02
CA GLN A 13 -3.23 7.40 -18.03
C GLN A 13 -4.33 7.36 -16.98
N CYS A 14 -4.99 8.50 -16.74
CA CYS A 14 -6.03 8.66 -15.73
C CYS A 14 -7.34 9.14 -16.38
N PRO A 15 -8.12 8.22 -16.99
CA PRO A 15 -9.35 8.59 -17.71
C PRO A 15 -10.35 9.39 -16.88
N ALA A 16 -10.42 9.14 -15.57
CA ALA A 16 -11.27 9.88 -14.63
C ALA A 16 -11.03 11.40 -14.64
N TYR A 17 -9.84 11.87 -15.03
CA TYR A 17 -9.46 13.30 -15.07
C TYR A 17 -9.29 13.84 -16.50
N ARG A 18 -9.80 13.13 -17.51
CA ARG A 18 -9.61 13.47 -18.93
C ARG A 18 -10.01 14.91 -19.27
N ASP A 19 -11.17 15.34 -18.78
CA ASP A 19 -11.78 16.62 -19.17
C ASP A 19 -11.26 17.80 -18.35
N ASN A 20 -10.80 17.55 -17.12
CA ASN A 20 -10.25 18.56 -16.22
C ASN A 20 -9.15 17.95 -15.34
N ALA A 21 -7.91 18.39 -15.55
CA ALA A 21 -6.74 17.90 -14.82
C ALA A 21 -5.77 19.03 -14.46
N CYS A 22 -5.01 18.79 -13.40
CA CYS A 22 -3.87 19.63 -12.99
C CYS A 22 -2.52 19.16 -13.56
N CYS A 23 -2.47 17.97 -14.18
CA CYS A 23 -1.23 17.44 -14.74
C CYS A 23 -0.94 17.91 -16.16
N SER A 24 0.34 18.09 -16.47
CA SER A 24 0.84 18.33 -17.82
C SER A 24 0.95 17.04 -18.63
N TRP A 25 1.15 17.18 -19.94
CA TRP A 25 1.39 16.03 -20.81
C TRP A 25 2.69 15.29 -20.44
N GLN A 26 3.73 16.01 -19.98
CA GLN A 26 4.97 15.38 -19.52
C GLN A 26 4.74 14.52 -18.27
N GLN A 27 3.95 15.03 -17.32
CA GLN A 27 3.58 14.26 -16.12
C GLN A 27 2.75 13.02 -16.49
N ASN A 28 1.81 13.14 -17.44
CA ASN A 28 1.06 11.98 -17.95
C ASN A 28 1.97 10.94 -18.63
N GLN A 29 2.96 11.38 -19.41
CA GLN A 29 3.94 10.46 -20.02
C GLN A 29 4.77 9.75 -18.96
N ALA A 30 5.29 10.47 -17.96
CA ALA A 30 6.06 9.90 -16.87
C ALA A 30 5.24 8.88 -16.05
N MET A 31 3.96 9.17 -15.81
CA MET A 31 3.05 8.21 -15.17
C MET A 31 2.88 6.93 -16.00
N ALA A 32 2.81 7.04 -17.33
CA ALA A 32 2.66 5.85 -18.19
C ALA A 32 3.84 4.88 -18.05
N GLU A 33 5.05 5.41 -17.89
CA GLU A 33 6.26 4.61 -17.67
C GLU A 33 6.29 4.03 -16.25
N ASN A 34 5.98 4.85 -15.24
CA ASN A 34 5.97 4.43 -13.84
C ASN A 34 4.87 3.40 -13.54
N PHE A 35 3.71 3.49 -14.19
CA PHE A 35 2.63 2.51 -14.01
C PHE A 35 2.98 1.13 -14.54
N LYS A 36 3.84 1.03 -15.58
CA LYS A 36 4.36 -0.27 -16.01
C LYS A 36 5.26 -0.91 -14.95
N LEU A 37 6.12 -0.12 -14.31
CA LEU A 37 6.95 -0.58 -13.20
C LEU A 37 6.08 -1.04 -12.02
N LEU A 38 5.09 -0.21 -11.67
CA LEU A 38 4.14 -0.51 -10.61
C LEU A 38 3.37 -1.81 -10.89
N ALA A 39 2.86 -1.97 -12.11
CA ALA A 39 2.18 -3.20 -12.53
C ALA A 39 3.09 -4.43 -12.36
N ASN A 40 4.33 -4.37 -12.84
CA ASN A 40 5.26 -5.51 -12.73
C ASN A 40 5.54 -5.92 -11.27
N VAL A 41 5.56 -4.95 -10.36
CA VAL A 41 5.92 -5.15 -8.94
C VAL A 41 4.70 -5.60 -8.12
N PHE A 42 3.57 -4.91 -8.24
CA PHE A 42 2.42 -5.09 -7.35
C PHE A 42 1.28 -5.89 -7.97
N ALA A 43 1.17 -5.97 -9.29
CA ALA A 43 0.09 -6.71 -9.94
C ALA A 43 0.33 -8.23 -9.85
N LYS A 44 -0.67 -9.02 -10.20
CA LYS A 44 -0.62 -10.48 -10.21
C LYS A 44 0.57 -10.94 -11.06
N ASN A 45 1.52 -11.58 -10.39
CA ASN A 45 2.76 -12.08 -10.97
C ASN A 45 3.17 -13.38 -10.26
N SER A 46 4.21 -14.04 -10.76
CA SER A 46 4.71 -15.29 -10.18
C SER A 46 5.25 -15.14 -8.76
N ALA A 47 5.57 -13.92 -8.31
CA ALA A 47 6.09 -13.67 -6.97
C ALA A 47 4.97 -13.54 -5.92
N GLY A 48 3.72 -13.29 -6.32
CA GLY A 48 2.57 -13.14 -5.41
C GLY A 48 2.09 -11.70 -5.26
N GLY A 49 1.76 -11.03 -6.37
CA GLY A 49 1.08 -9.73 -6.38
C GLY A 49 -0.45 -9.81 -6.56
N CYS A 50 -1.09 -8.65 -6.62
CA CYS A 50 -2.55 -8.46 -6.63
C CYS A 50 -2.93 -7.29 -7.55
N ASP A 51 -3.75 -7.54 -8.58
CA ASP A 51 -4.15 -6.52 -9.55
C ASP A 51 -5.00 -5.40 -8.93
N ALA A 52 -5.85 -5.72 -7.94
CA ALA A 52 -6.59 -4.71 -7.19
C ALA A 52 -5.66 -3.73 -6.47
N CYS A 53 -4.61 -4.24 -5.79
CA CYS A 53 -3.58 -3.41 -5.16
C CYS A 53 -2.90 -2.48 -6.19
N ALA A 54 -2.46 -3.04 -7.33
CA ALA A 54 -1.81 -2.27 -8.37
C ALA A 54 -2.74 -1.18 -8.93
N ALA A 55 -4.00 -1.49 -9.19
CA ALA A 55 -5.00 -0.53 -9.65
C ALA A 55 -5.26 0.59 -8.63
N ASN A 56 -5.39 0.23 -7.34
CA ASN A 56 -5.59 1.21 -6.26
C ASN A 56 -4.39 2.16 -6.11
N LEU A 57 -3.17 1.63 -6.22
CA LEU A 57 -1.95 2.44 -6.24
C LEU A 57 -1.88 3.38 -7.45
N MET A 58 -2.25 2.90 -8.64
CA MET A 58 -2.33 3.77 -9.83
C MET A 58 -3.39 4.86 -9.65
N ASN A 59 -4.54 4.54 -9.04
CA ASN A 59 -5.58 5.53 -8.71
C ASN A 59 -5.08 6.60 -7.72
N LEU A 60 -4.36 6.20 -6.67
CA LEU A 60 -3.70 7.13 -5.76
C LEU A 60 -2.82 8.12 -6.54
N TRP A 61 -1.93 7.61 -7.38
CA TRP A 61 -1.03 8.46 -8.17
C TRP A 61 -1.77 9.34 -9.18
N CYS A 62 -2.82 8.84 -9.81
CA CYS A 62 -3.69 9.63 -10.67
C CYS A 62 -4.32 10.81 -9.90
N GLY A 63 -4.83 10.57 -8.70
CA GLY A 63 -5.38 11.63 -7.85
C GLY A 63 -4.34 12.64 -7.41
N LEU A 64 -3.20 12.17 -6.92
CA LEU A 64 -2.11 13.03 -6.46
C LEU A 64 -1.48 13.87 -7.56
N VAL A 65 -1.46 13.39 -8.81
CA VAL A 65 -0.77 14.08 -9.93
C VAL A 65 -1.73 14.86 -10.82
N CYS A 66 -2.95 14.37 -11.05
CA CYS A 66 -3.87 14.94 -12.03
C CYS A 66 -5.17 15.51 -11.47
N SER A 67 -5.54 15.27 -10.20
CA SER A 67 -6.83 15.76 -9.67
C SER A 67 -6.96 17.29 -9.85
N PRO A 68 -8.10 17.79 -10.34
CA PRO A 68 -8.32 19.23 -10.48
C PRO A 68 -8.46 19.95 -9.13
N GLU A 69 -8.69 19.20 -8.04
CA GLU A 69 -8.90 19.72 -6.67
C GLU A 69 -7.68 19.45 -5.77
N GLN A 70 -6.49 19.32 -6.35
CA GLN A 70 -5.24 19.12 -5.62
C GLN A 70 -5.01 20.16 -4.53
N ASP A 71 -5.43 21.41 -4.74
CA ASP A 71 -5.30 22.50 -3.78
C ASP A 71 -6.07 22.28 -2.47
N LYS A 72 -7.11 21.44 -2.49
CA LYS A 72 -7.92 21.13 -1.30
C LYS A 72 -7.24 20.17 -0.33
N PHE A 73 -6.42 19.26 -0.85
CA PHE A 73 -5.77 18.20 -0.06
C PHE A 73 -4.23 18.20 -0.15
N MET A 74 -3.63 19.05 -0.99
CA MET A 74 -2.18 19.23 -1.10
C MET A 74 -1.79 20.68 -0.86
N GLN A 75 -0.83 20.88 0.03
CA GLN A 75 -0.31 22.20 0.36
C GLN A 75 1.20 22.19 0.34
N MET A 76 1.82 23.27 -0.14
CA MET A 76 3.27 23.40 -0.01
C MET A 76 3.64 23.53 1.46
N ALA A 77 4.56 22.70 1.93
CA ALA A 77 5.07 22.75 3.30
C ALA A 77 5.84 24.06 3.57
N ARG A 78 6.32 24.71 2.50
CA ARG A 78 7.03 26.00 2.53
C ARG A 78 6.46 26.92 1.46
N ALA A 79 6.54 28.23 1.69
CA ALA A 79 6.10 29.22 0.71
C ALA A 79 6.88 29.09 -0.60
N TRP A 80 6.17 29.28 -1.72
CA TRP A 80 6.80 29.35 -3.03
C TRP A 80 7.57 30.68 -3.19
N PRO A 81 8.78 30.68 -3.78
CA PRO A 81 9.53 29.55 -4.33
C PRO A 81 10.23 28.70 -3.27
N SER A 82 10.23 27.37 -3.44
CA SER A 82 11.00 26.49 -2.55
C SER A 82 12.50 26.80 -2.67
N THR A 83 13.11 27.18 -1.56
CA THR A 83 14.56 27.38 -1.41
C THR A 83 15.25 26.21 -0.72
N ASN A 84 14.52 25.11 -0.50
CA ASN A 84 15.08 23.90 0.09
C ASN A 84 15.86 23.10 -0.95
N TYR A 85 17.06 22.68 -0.56
CA TYR A 85 17.94 21.85 -1.38
C TYR A 85 18.40 20.65 -0.55
N ARG A 86 18.53 19.49 -1.20
CA ARG A 86 19.19 18.32 -0.62
C ARG A 86 20.37 17.88 -1.49
N PRO A 87 21.42 17.28 -0.92
CA PRO A 87 22.44 16.62 -1.70
C PRO A 87 21.79 15.48 -2.50
N ASP A 88 22.11 15.41 -3.79
CA ASP A 88 21.67 14.37 -4.70
C ASP A 88 21.97 12.99 -4.10
N PRO A 89 20.96 12.12 -3.91
CA PRO A 89 21.16 10.81 -3.30
C PRO A 89 22.09 9.88 -4.11
N MET A 90 22.29 10.13 -5.40
CA MET A 90 23.19 9.35 -6.25
C MET A 90 24.63 9.87 -6.23
N THR A 91 24.84 11.19 -6.24
CA THR A 91 26.19 11.78 -6.34
C THR A 91 26.71 12.36 -5.03
N GLY A 92 25.84 12.62 -4.06
CA GLY A 92 26.14 13.21 -2.74
C GLY A 92 26.68 14.65 -2.79
N LYS A 93 26.80 15.24 -3.98
CA LYS A 93 27.56 16.49 -4.21
C LYS A 93 26.70 17.59 -4.81
N GLU A 94 25.75 17.26 -5.67
CA GLU A 94 24.90 18.25 -6.32
C GLU A 94 23.69 18.60 -5.44
N LYS A 95 23.33 19.88 -5.36
CA LYS A 95 22.17 20.33 -4.60
C LYS A 95 20.94 20.31 -5.50
N VAL A 96 20.06 19.32 -5.33
CA VAL A 96 18.77 19.26 -6.03
C VAL A 96 17.73 20.07 -5.25
N LYS A 97 16.92 20.85 -5.97
CA LYS A 97 15.78 21.57 -5.37
C LYS A 97 14.76 20.54 -4.90
N VAL A 98 14.28 20.71 -3.67
CA VAL A 98 13.24 19.84 -3.09
C VAL A 98 11.97 20.64 -2.95
N LEU A 99 10.91 20.18 -3.60
CA LEU A 99 9.56 20.68 -3.35
C LEU A 99 8.96 19.84 -2.23
N GLU A 100 8.65 20.46 -1.10
CA GLU A 100 8.05 19.77 0.05
C GLU A 100 6.55 20.03 0.06
N LEU A 101 5.75 18.96 -0.02
CA LEU A 101 4.29 19.03 -0.03
C LEU A 101 3.74 18.31 1.20
N ASN A 102 2.73 18.88 1.84
CA ASN A 102 1.86 18.22 2.81
C ASN A 102 0.63 17.71 2.07
N VAL A 103 0.34 16.43 2.20
CA VAL A 103 -0.81 15.79 1.57
C VAL A 103 -1.72 15.21 2.64
N GLY A 104 -2.98 15.65 2.66
CA GLY A 104 -4.04 15.10 3.49
C GLY A 104 -4.70 13.92 2.79
N LEU A 105 -4.54 12.72 3.35
CA LEU A 105 -5.20 11.52 2.87
C LEU A 105 -6.27 11.09 3.86
N ASP A 106 -7.42 10.65 3.36
CA ASP A 106 -8.42 10.03 4.20
C ASP A 106 -7.85 8.75 4.84
N LYS A 107 -8.24 8.52 6.10
CA LYS A 107 -7.74 7.41 6.89
C LYS A 107 -8.29 6.08 6.39
N ASP A 108 -9.57 6.01 6.08
CA ASP A 108 -10.24 4.79 5.63
C ASP A 108 -9.79 4.42 4.23
N PHE A 109 -9.65 5.41 3.35
CA PHE A 109 -8.99 5.27 2.04
C PHE A 109 -7.60 4.66 2.18
N THR A 110 -6.74 5.26 3.02
CA THR A 110 -5.36 4.82 3.21
C THR A 110 -5.29 3.40 3.78
N CYS A 111 -6.11 3.09 4.78
CA CYS A 111 -6.18 1.76 5.38
C CYS A 111 -6.63 0.72 4.35
N SER A 112 -7.67 1.04 3.56
CA SER A 112 -8.19 0.15 2.52
C SER A 112 -7.15 -0.11 1.42
N LEU A 113 -6.44 0.94 1.00
CA LEU A 113 -5.34 0.82 0.05
C LEU A 113 -4.25 -0.11 0.59
N PHE A 114 -3.80 0.13 1.82
CA PHE A 114 -2.80 -0.70 2.46
C PHE A 114 -3.27 -2.15 2.63
N ASP A 115 -4.51 -2.37 3.05
CA ASP A 115 -5.07 -3.70 3.22
C ASP A 115 -5.14 -4.49 1.92
N SER A 116 -5.37 -3.81 0.78
CA SER A 116 -5.33 -4.44 -0.54
C SER A 116 -3.91 -4.91 -0.92
N CYS A 117 -2.87 -4.29 -0.35
CA CYS A 117 -1.48 -4.46 -0.76
C CYS A 117 -0.58 -5.19 0.25
N LYS A 118 -0.92 -5.18 1.55
CA LYS A 118 -0.01 -5.57 2.66
C LYS A 118 0.53 -7.00 2.59
N ASN A 119 -0.21 -7.90 1.96
CA ASN A 119 0.17 -9.31 1.80
C ASN A 119 0.82 -9.60 0.43
N THR A 120 0.92 -8.62 -0.47
CA THR A 120 1.68 -8.81 -1.71
C THR A 120 3.15 -9.10 -1.38
N ALA A 121 3.84 -9.86 -2.22
CA ALA A 121 5.22 -10.26 -1.99
C ALA A 121 6.15 -9.05 -1.72
N MET A 122 5.94 -7.96 -2.45
CA MET A 122 6.75 -6.75 -2.31
C MET A 122 6.49 -6.03 -0.99
N ALA A 123 5.22 -5.88 -0.60
CA ALA A 123 4.86 -5.23 0.66
C ALA A 123 5.22 -6.06 1.90
N SER A 124 5.06 -7.37 1.82
CA SER A 124 5.34 -8.29 2.93
C SER A 124 6.84 -8.47 3.19
N MET A 125 7.68 -8.39 2.16
CA MET A 125 9.15 -8.51 2.31
C MET A 125 9.81 -7.22 2.80
N ALA A 126 9.29 -6.05 2.40
CA ALA A 126 9.89 -4.77 2.77
C ALA A 126 9.49 -4.35 4.20
N ALA A 127 10.45 -4.37 5.13
CA ALA A 127 10.20 -3.93 6.51
C ALA A 127 9.65 -2.49 6.61
N ALA A 128 10.05 -1.62 5.68
CA ALA A 128 9.55 -0.25 5.58
C ALA A 128 8.05 -0.16 5.23
N MET A 129 7.46 -1.19 4.63
CA MET A 129 6.07 -1.21 4.18
C MET A 129 5.10 -1.86 5.17
N LYS A 130 5.53 -2.21 6.39
CA LYS A 130 4.68 -2.97 7.34
C LYS A 130 3.50 -2.20 7.94
N SER A 131 3.43 -0.89 7.74
CA SER A 131 2.31 -0.04 8.16
C SER A 131 1.78 0.75 6.97
N SER A 132 0.55 1.23 7.04
CA SER A 132 -0.03 2.07 5.97
C SER A 132 0.79 3.32 5.69
N LEU A 133 1.26 4.02 6.74
CA LEU A 133 2.18 5.15 6.61
C LEU A 133 3.52 4.73 6.02
N GLY A 134 4.10 3.63 6.50
CA GLY A 134 5.39 3.14 6.00
C GLY A 134 5.31 2.74 4.53
N PHE A 135 4.22 2.08 4.14
CA PHE A 135 3.92 1.70 2.78
C PHE A 135 3.84 2.92 1.86
N LEU A 136 3.05 3.93 2.22
CA LEU A 136 2.95 5.15 1.43
C LEU A 136 4.26 5.93 1.40
N ASN A 137 4.95 6.08 2.54
CA ASN A 137 6.28 6.70 2.60
C ASN A 137 7.27 6.01 1.66
N TYR A 138 7.22 4.67 1.56
CA TYR A 138 8.05 3.93 0.63
C TYR A 138 7.71 4.30 -0.82
N GLN A 139 6.42 4.39 -1.18
CA GLN A 139 6.02 4.83 -2.53
C GLN A 139 6.61 6.22 -2.86
N MET A 140 6.70 7.11 -1.87
CA MET A 140 7.23 8.47 -2.06
C MET A 140 8.77 8.51 -2.12
N GLN A 141 9.48 7.58 -1.49
CA GLN A 141 10.95 7.58 -1.45
C GLN A 141 11.59 7.36 -2.82
N VAL A 142 10.93 6.58 -3.69
CA VAL A 142 11.41 6.30 -5.06
C VAL A 142 10.78 7.20 -6.13
N GLY A 143 9.65 7.87 -5.83
CA GLY A 143 9.06 8.89 -6.70
C GLY A 143 9.95 10.13 -6.93
N ALA A 144 10.98 10.31 -6.09
CA ALA A 144 11.96 11.39 -6.18
C ALA A 144 12.85 11.37 -7.45
N VAL A 145 12.85 10.28 -8.23
CA VAL A 145 13.68 10.15 -9.44
C VAL A 145 13.16 11.02 -10.60
N GLY A 146 11.92 11.51 -10.54
CA GLY A 146 11.36 12.40 -11.55
C GLY A 146 11.78 13.87 -11.40
N HIS A 147 11.67 14.44 -10.20
CA HIS A 147 11.84 15.89 -10.00
C HIS A 147 12.27 16.32 -8.57
N GLY A 148 12.76 15.39 -7.73
CA GLY A 148 13.26 15.74 -6.39
C GLY A 148 12.19 16.22 -5.40
N GLU A 149 10.91 15.92 -5.65
CA GLU A 149 9.80 16.33 -4.81
C GLU A 149 9.65 15.38 -3.61
N PHE A 150 9.54 15.94 -2.41
CA PHE A 150 9.37 15.20 -1.15
C PHE A 150 7.97 15.44 -0.61
N ILE A 151 7.24 14.36 -0.36
CA ILE A 151 5.85 14.44 0.09
C ILE A 151 5.76 13.95 1.54
N THR A 152 5.17 14.79 2.38
CA THR A 152 4.82 14.49 3.77
C THR A 152 3.33 14.16 3.82
N LEU A 153 3.01 13.00 4.37
CA LEU A 153 1.65 12.49 4.45
C LEU A 153 1.05 12.78 5.82
N HIS A 154 -0.20 13.24 5.83
CA HIS A 154 -0.98 13.46 7.05
C HIS A 154 -2.28 12.65 6.95
N PHE A 155 -2.48 11.72 7.88
CA PHE A 155 -3.73 10.95 8.02
C PHE A 155 -4.67 11.69 8.95
N ASN A 156 -5.13 12.84 8.49
CA ASN A 156 -6.19 13.58 9.15
C ASN A 156 -6.82 14.50 8.11
N ALA A 157 -8.12 14.73 8.23
CA ALA A 157 -8.78 15.78 7.48
C ALA A 157 -8.45 17.13 8.14
N SER A 158 -7.42 17.84 7.67
CA SER A 158 -7.45 19.31 7.76
C SER A 158 -6.62 20.04 6.70
N ALA A 159 -7.35 20.71 5.80
CA ALA A 159 -7.50 22.16 5.83
C ALA A 159 -8.86 22.56 5.24
N GLU A 160 -9.38 21.81 4.25
CA GLU A 160 -10.78 21.88 3.79
C GLU A 160 -11.33 20.50 3.40
N GLU A 161 -10.54 19.62 2.75
CA GLU A 161 -10.92 18.24 2.40
C GLU A 161 -9.69 17.30 2.44
N SER A 162 -9.91 15.98 2.44
CA SER A 162 -8.85 14.97 2.32
C SER A 162 -9.04 14.18 1.03
N PHE A 163 -7.94 13.73 0.42
CA PHE A 163 -8.04 12.87 -0.75
C PHE A 163 -8.68 11.53 -0.34
N ASP A 164 -9.81 11.25 -0.98
CA ASP A 164 -10.52 9.99 -0.90
C ASP A 164 -10.86 9.53 -2.32
N HIS A 165 -10.70 8.23 -2.55
CA HIS A 165 -11.05 7.60 -3.82
C HIS A 165 -11.51 6.19 -3.54
N HIS A 166 -12.42 5.69 -4.37
CA HIS A 166 -12.85 4.31 -4.27
C HIS A 166 -11.67 3.32 -4.36
N VAL A 167 -11.63 2.36 -3.43
CA VAL A 167 -10.58 1.34 -3.31
C VAL A 167 -11.16 -0.04 -3.57
N LEU A 168 -10.58 -0.73 -4.55
CA LEU A 168 -10.91 -2.12 -4.87
C LEU A 168 -10.45 -3.05 -3.74
N LYS A 169 -11.36 -3.85 -3.20
CA LYS A 169 -11.03 -4.87 -2.19
C LYS A 169 -10.24 -5.99 -2.85
N CYS A 170 -9.24 -6.54 -2.16
CA CYS A 170 -8.44 -7.63 -2.74
C CYS A 170 -9.19 -8.98 -2.84
N SER A 171 -10.22 -9.20 -2.02
CA SER A 171 -10.99 -10.44 -1.98
C SER A 171 -12.05 -10.56 -3.07
N ASN A 172 -12.68 -9.44 -3.43
CA ASN A 172 -13.66 -9.39 -4.52
C ASN A 172 -13.72 -7.95 -5.05
N TYR A 173 -13.34 -7.79 -6.31
CA TYR A 173 -13.39 -6.52 -7.05
C TYR A 173 -14.18 -6.68 -8.35
N SER A 174 -15.30 -7.41 -8.29
CA SER A 174 -16.16 -7.63 -9.46
C SER A 174 -16.77 -6.35 -10.02
N GLU A 175 -16.93 -5.32 -9.17
CA GLU A 175 -17.37 -3.97 -9.55
C GLU A 175 -16.52 -3.33 -10.66
N VAL A 176 -15.29 -3.81 -10.86
CA VAL A 176 -14.41 -3.38 -11.94
C VAL A 176 -15.04 -3.57 -13.32
N THR A 177 -16.00 -4.48 -13.50
CA THR A 177 -16.71 -4.61 -14.78
C THR A 177 -17.45 -3.34 -15.17
N ASP A 178 -17.97 -2.61 -14.18
CA ASP A 178 -18.82 -1.44 -14.39
C ASP A 178 -17.98 -0.15 -14.42
N ILE A 179 -16.89 -0.11 -13.66
CA ILE A 179 -16.02 1.07 -13.55
C ILE A 179 -14.73 0.96 -14.38
N ARG A 180 -14.58 -0.06 -15.23
CA ARG A 180 -13.32 -0.32 -15.97
C ARG A 180 -12.81 0.90 -16.72
N GLU A 181 -13.69 1.65 -17.36
CA GLU A 181 -13.32 2.79 -18.20
C GLU A 181 -12.76 3.98 -17.40
N THR A 182 -13.09 4.09 -16.11
CA THR A 182 -12.59 5.15 -15.24
C THR A 182 -11.24 4.79 -14.59
N LEU A 183 -10.91 3.49 -14.56
CA LEU A 183 -9.63 3.03 -14.03
C LEU A 183 -8.44 3.52 -14.86
N PRO A 184 -7.24 3.60 -14.27
CA PRO A 184 -6.04 4.00 -14.98
C PRO A 184 -5.79 3.07 -16.16
N THR A 185 -5.35 3.62 -17.29
CA THR A 185 -5.23 2.87 -18.55
C THR A 185 -4.36 1.62 -18.41
N GLN A 186 -3.28 1.70 -17.62
CA GLN A 186 -2.43 0.54 -17.33
C GLN A 186 -3.13 -0.50 -16.42
N ALA A 187 -4.02 -0.08 -15.51
CA ALA A 187 -4.81 -0.98 -14.68
C ALA A 187 -5.83 -1.78 -15.51
N GLN A 188 -6.40 -1.17 -16.55
CA GLN A 188 -7.35 -1.82 -17.47
C GLN A 188 -6.73 -2.99 -18.26
N LEU A 189 -5.39 -3.04 -18.33
CA LEU A 189 -4.61 -4.07 -19.01
C LEU A 189 -4.18 -5.21 -18.09
N LEU A 190 -4.39 -5.09 -16.77
CA LEU A 190 -4.03 -6.15 -15.82
C LEU A 190 -4.88 -7.40 -16.05
N GLU A 191 -4.29 -8.58 -15.91
CA GLU A 191 -4.86 -9.87 -16.32
C GLU A 191 -6.26 -10.10 -15.73
N SER A 192 -6.39 -10.01 -14.41
CA SER A 192 -7.68 -10.23 -13.73
C SER A 192 -8.69 -9.14 -14.02
N ILE A 193 -8.26 -7.88 -14.17
CA ILE A 193 -9.12 -6.73 -14.46
C ILE A 193 -9.64 -6.80 -15.90
N ALA A 194 -8.78 -7.21 -16.82
CA ALA A 194 -9.11 -7.34 -18.23
C ALA A 194 -10.01 -8.56 -18.52
N SER A 195 -9.92 -9.61 -17.69
CA SER A 195 -10.74 -10.80 -17.81
C SER A 195 -12.24 -10.48 -17.75
N LYS A 196 -13.04 -11.28 -18.47
CA LYS A 196 -14.51 -11.21 -18.40
C LYS A 196 -15.09 -12.09 -17.30
N SER A 197 -14.30 -12.98 -16.71
CA SER A 197 -14.76 -13.86 -15.64
C SER A 197 -14.86 -13.08 -14.33
N ALA A 198 -15.98 -13.24 -13.61
CA ALA A 198 -16.12 -12.75 -12.25
C ALA A 198 -15.23 -13.52 -11.26
N GLU A 199 -14.91 -14.78 -11.56
CA GLU A 199 -14.05 -15.63 -10.72
C GLU A 199 -12.59 -15.17 -10.73
N ASP A 200 -12.18 -14.43 -11.77
CA ASP A 200 -10.84 -13.85 -11.84
C ASP A 200 -10.73 -12.57 -11.00
N LYS A 201 -11.84 -11.98 -10.54
CA LYS A 201 -11.91 -10.68 -9.82
C LYS A 201 -11.59 -10.82 -8.33
N GLN A 202 -10.57 -11.61 -8.03
CA GLN A 202 -10.04 -11.82 -6.70
C GLN A 202 -8.51 -11.98 -6.76
N CYS A 203 -7.81 -11.51 -5.74
CA CYS A 203 -6.37 -11.68 -5.66
C CYS A 203 -6.03 -13.06 -5.09
N PRO A 204 -4.89 -13.65 -5.48
CA PRO A 204 -4.50 -14.96 -4.96
C PRO A 204 -4.35 -14.92 -3.44
N CYS A 205 -4.67 -16.02 -2.76
CA CYS A 205 -4.63 -16.13 -1.29
C CYS A 205 -3.28 -15.68 -0.69
N GLY A 206 -2.16 -15.98 -1.37
CA GLY A 206 -0.83 -15.51 -0.93
C GLY A 206 -0.66 -13.98 -0.92
N ALA A 207 -1.41 -13.26 -1.74
CA ALA A 207 -1.39 -11.79 -1.84
C ALA A 207 -2.58 -11.12 -1.14
N CYS A 208 -3.61 -11.88 -0.77
CA CYS A 208 -4.81 -11.38 -0.08
C CYS A 208 -5.37 -12.46 0.86
N ARG A 209 -5.20 -12.21 2.17
CA ARG A 209 -5.69 -13.11 3.22
C ARG A 209 -7.20 -13.35 3.15
N ALA A 210 -7.98 -12.32 2.85
CA ALA A 210 -9.45 -12.42 2.80
C ALA A 210 -9.95 -13.38 1.70
N THR A 211 -9.15 -13.64 0.66
CA THR A 211 -9.45 -14.69 -0.34
C THR A 211 -9.22 -16.10 0.20
N CYS A 212 -8.35 -16.28 1.20
CA CYS A 212 -8.11 -17.60 1.80
C CYS A 212 -9.29 -18.05 2.66
N GLU A 213 -9.94 -17.13 3.37
CA GLU A 213 -11.04 -17.42 4.30
C GLU A 213 -12.33 -17.85 3.57
N THR A 214 -12.44 -17.55 2.28
CA THR A 214 -13.55 -17.95 1.40
C THR A 214 -13.41 -19.37 0.84
N HIS A 215 -12.21 -19.99 0.90
CA HIS A 215 -11.98 -21.36 0.47
C HIS A 215 -12.04 -22.36 1.64
N THR A 216 -13.23 -22.77 2.03
CA THR A 216 -13.48 -23.80 3.05
C THR A 216 -13.39 -25.22 2.48
N SER A 217 -12.18 -25.67 2.12
CA SER A 217 -11.94 -27.08 1.78
C SER A 217 -11.32 -27.86 2.95
N GLY A 218 -12.17 -28.42 3.80
CA GLY A 218 -12.08 -29.77 4.39
C GLY A 218 -10.79 -30.33 5.02
N GLY A 219 -9.81 -29.52 5.42
CA GLY A 219 -8.57 -29.98 6.04
C GLY A 219 -8.19 -29.20 7.29
N SER A 220 -7.54 -29.87 8.24
CA SER A 220 -6.99 -29.31 9.49
C SER A 220 -6.19 -28.02 9.23
N HIS A 221 -6.75 -26.87 9.59
CA HIS A 221 -6.28 -25.56 9.19
C HIS A 221 -5.43 -24.91 10.29
N ILE A 222 -4.28 -24.36 9.87
CA ILE A 222 -3.50 -23.41 10.65
C ILE A 222 -4.33 -22.12 10.72
N HIS A 223 -4.93 -21.85 11.88
CA HIS A 223 -5.52 -20.54 12.16
C HIS A 223 -4.39 -19.53 12.30
N ILE A 224 -4.15 -18.75 11.26
CA ILE A 224 -3.23 -17.61 11.32
C ILE A 224 -4.01 -16.48 12.01
N VAL A 225 -3.56 -16.05 13.19
CA VAL A 225 -4.25 -15.01 13.99
C VAL A 225 -3.77 -13.63 13.53
N ASP A 226 -4.66 -12.63 13.50
CA ASP A 226 -4.32 -11.26 13.05
C ASP A 226 -3.37 -10.53 14.00
N ASP A 227 -3.38 -10.89 15.27
CA ASP A 227 -2.41 -10.42 16.25
C ASP A 227 -1.19 -11.34 16.30
N PRO A 228 0.04 -10.78 16.47
CA PRO A 228 1.20 -11.60 16.75
C PRO A 228 0.86 -12.49 17.96
N ILE A 229 1.04 -13.80 17.78
CA ILE A 229 0.86 -14.78 18.84
C ILE A 229 1.68 -14.31 20.03
N SER A 230 0.99 -13.86 21.10
CA SER A 230 1.66 -13.44 22.33
C SER A 230 2.59 -14.58 22.77
N VAL A 231 3.79 -14.25 23.29
CA VAL A 231 4.75 -15.26 23.79
C VAL A 231 4.11 -16.17 24.86
N PHE A 232 3.02 -15.71 25.48
CA PHE A 232 2.24 -16.46 26.47
C PHE A 232 1.05 -17.25 25.90
N SER A 233 0.77 -17.13 24.60
CA SER A 233 -0.22 -17.97 23.92
C SER A 233 0.27 -19.41 23.89
N GLY A 234 -0.38 -20.27 24.69
CA GLY A 234 0.05 -21.65 24.94
C GLY A 234 0.74 -21.86 26.29
N PHE A 235 1.02 -20.80 27.07
CA PHE A 235 1.58 -20.90 28.41
C PHE A 235 0.49 -21.29 29.41
N ASN A 236 0.33 -22.60 29.65
CA ASN A 236 -0.58 -23.09 30.67
C ASN A 236 -0.02 -22.80 32.07
N THR A 237 -0.38 -21.64 32.63
CA THR A 237 0.06 -21.16 33.95
C THR A 237 -0.18 -22.18 35.06
N LYS A 238 -1.22 -23.01 34.97
CA LYS A 238 -1.50 -24.07 35.94
C LYS A 238 -0.48 -25.21 35.86
N LEU A 239 -0.11 -25.63 34.65
CA LEU A 239 0.90 -26.67 34.43
C LEU A 239 2.27 -26.21 34.94
N VAL A 240 2.65 -24.97 34.63
CA VAL A 240 3.92 -24.38 35.06
C VAL A 240 3.95 -24.19 36.58
N ALA A 241 2.87 -23.68 37.20
CA ALA A 241 2.81 -23.55 38.65
C ALA A 241 2.91 -24.93 39.35
N ALA A 242 2.30 -25.97 38.79
CA ALA A 242 2.35 -27.32 39.33
C ALA A 242 3.77 -27.93 39.25
N THR A 243 4.45 -27.80 38.11
CA THR A 243 5.81 -28.35 37.93
C THR A 243 6.84 -27.63 38.81
N TYR A 244 6.79 -26.30 38.88
CA TYR A 244 7.68 -25.53 39.75
C TYR A 244 7.35 -25.75 41.24
N GLY A 245 6.07 -25.89 41.60
CA GLY A 245 5.65 -26.23 42.96
C GLY A 245 6.19 -27.59 43.42
N LEU A 246 6.10 -28.61 42.55
CA LEU A 246 6.66 -29.94 42.83
C LEU A 246 8.18 -29.93 42.96
N LEU A 247 8.89 -29.13 42.15
CA LEU A 247 10.34 -28.97 42.28
C LEU A 247 10.74 -28.33 43.62
N VAL A 248 10.01 -27.30 44.08
CA VAL A 248 10.28 -26.67 45.38
C VAL A 248 10.06 -27.65 46.52
N ILE A 249 8.96 -28.42 46.47
CA ILE A 249 8.67 -29.47 47.46
C ILE A 249 9.78 -30.52 47.44
N PHE A 250 10.19 -30.98 46.26
CA PHE A 250 11.25 -31.98 46.13
C PHE A 250 12.59 -31.47 46.68
N VAL A 251 12.98 -30.23 46.39
CA VAL A 251 14.20 -29.61 46.94
C VAL A 251 14.12 -29.45 48.46
N PHE A 252 12.95 -29.11 48.99
CA PHE A 252 12.73 -28.99 50.43
C PHE A 252 12.87 -30.34 51.14
N PHE A 253 12.24 -31.39 50.60
CA PHE A 253 12.39 -32.75 51.12
C PHE A 253 13.81 -33.29 50.95
N TRP A 254 14.47 -33.01 49.83
CA TRP A 254 15.85 -33.42 49.58
C TRP A 254 16.83 -32.77 50.56
N ARG A 255 16.69 -31.48 50.85
CA ARG A 255 17.50 -30.79 51.87
C ARG A 255 17.25 -31.38 53.25
N ARG A 256 15.99 -31.60 53.62
CA ARG A 256 15.62 -32.15 54.93
C ARG A 256 16.10 -33.59 55.14
N TRP A 257 16.25 -34.37 54.06
CA TRP A 257 16.81 -35.72 54.10
C TRP A 257 18.34 -35.73 54.18
N LYS A 258 19.01 -34.69 53.66
CA LYS A 258 20.47 -34.55 53.72
C LYS A 258 20.97 -34.05 55.09
N ASP A 259 20.10 -33.41 55.87
CA ASP A 259 20.39 -32.88 57.21
C ASP A 259 20.06 -33.89 58.35
N GLN A 260 19.75 -35.15 58.02
CA GLN A 260 19.68 -36.29 58.94
C GLN A 260 20.88 -37.22 58.74
#